data_AF-A0A0U1L2X0-F1
#
_entry.id   AF-A0A0U1L2X0-F1
#
_cell.length_a   1.000
_cell.length_b   1.000
_cell.length_c   1.000
_cell.angle_alpha   90.00
_cell.angle_beta   90.00
_cell.angle_gamma   90.00
#
_symmetry.space_group_name_H-M   'P 1'
#
loop_
_entity.id
_entity.type
_entity.pdbx_description
1 polymer ?
#
loop_
_entity_poly.entity_id
_entity_poly.type
_entity_poly.pdbx_seq_one_letter_code
_entity_poly.pdbx_strand_id
1 'polypeptide(L)'
;MYTMGRSGSQDNVKASPETLLAAGLEVIEVDRGGDVTYHGPGQLVGYPVLDLKGYGQDLHHYSWMLEEVIIRTLAKYGIRSFRETGLTGVWTEKGKIAAIGIGVRNWVSIHGFSLNINPDMWYFSLINPCGITNRPVATMRDFGIDTSLDEVRGKLEQQFSAVFNVQLLPVQEDCVDELISARTHAVG
;
A
#
# COMPACT_ATOMS: atom_id res chain seq x y z
N MET A 1 -8.25 -7.68 7.59
CA MET A 1 -8.36 -8.63 6.47
C MET A 1 -6.96 -9.01 5.98
N TYR A 2 -6.79 -10.22 5.46
CA TYR A 2 -5.60 -10.63 4.73
C TYR A 2 -5.88 -10.64 3.24
N THR A 3 -4.93 -10.16 2.45
CA THR A 3 -4.98 -10.27 1.00
C THR A 3 -3.78 -11.04 0.50
N MET A 4 -3.96 -11.90 -0.50
CA MET A 4 -2.90 -12.68 -1.15
C MET A 4 -2.79 -12.27 -2.60
N GLY A 5 -1.62 -11.79 -3.02
CA GLY A 5 -1.37 -11.37 -4.39
C GLY A 5 -0.99 -12.54 -5.32
N ARG A 6 -0.73 -12.21 -6.58
CA ARG A 6 -0.40 -13.16 -7.68
C ARG A 6 0.80 -14.06 -7.43
N SER A 7 1.74 -13.63 -6.58
CA SER A 7 2.94 -14.40 -6.23
C SER A 7 2.79 -15.06 -4.86
N GLY A 8 1.57 -15.12 -4.32
CA GLY A 8 1.32 -15.57 -2.96
C GLY A 8 1.33 -17.07 -2.79
N SER A 9 1.66 -17.50 -1.56
CA SER A 9 1.58 -18.90 -1.14
C SER A 9 0.79 -19.02 0.16
N GLN A 10 -0.07 -20.04 0.23
CA GLN A 10 -0.76 -20.40 1.46
C GLN A 10 0.21 -20.81 2.57
N ASP A 11 1.42 -21.27 2.23
CA ASP A 11 2.47 -21.59 3.22
C ASP A 11 2.92 -20.35 4.02
N ASN A 12 2.66 -19.15 3.49
CA ASN A 12 2.95 -17.90 4.18
C ASN A 12 1.80 -17.44 5.10
N VAL A 13 0.71 -18.20 5.18
CA VAL A 13 -0.32 -18.06 6.21
C VAL A 13 -0.03 -19.06 7.34
N LYS A 14 0.52 -18.58 8.45
CA LYS A 14 0.96 -19.43 9.57
C LYS A 14 -0.21 -19.88 10.45
N ALA A 15 -1.26 -19.06 10.51
CA ALA A 15 -2.44 -19.34 11.32
C ALA A 15 -3.28 -20.46 10.71
N SER A 16 -3.83 -21.32 11.57
CA SER A 16 -4.81 -22.31 11.13
C SER A 16 -6.13 -21.65 10.72
N PRO A 17 -6.96 -22.30 9.89
CA PRO A 17 -8.29 -21.79 9.53
C PRO A 17 -9.16 -21.44 10.75
N GLU A 18 -9.07 -22.21 11.84
CA GLU A 18 -9.82 -21.97 13.07
C GLU A 18 -9.32 -20.70 13.77
N THR A 19 -8.01 -20.47 13.76
CA THR A 19 -7.40 -19.24 14.32
C THR A 19 -7.85 -18.02 13.54
N LEU A 20 -7.87 -18.10 12.19
CA LEU A 20 -8.35 -17.02 11.34
C LEU A 20 -9.83 -16.71 11.59
N LEU A 21 -10.67 -17.75 11.66
CA LEU A 21 -12.10 -17.61 11.92
C LEU A 21 -12.36 -16.97 13.29
N ALA A 22 -11.69 -17.44 14.35
CA ALA A 22 -11.83 -16.90 15.69
C ALA A 22 -11.37 -15.43 15.78
N ALA A 23 -10.42 -15.03 14.93
CA ALA A 23 -9.91 -13.67 14.84
C ALA A 23 -10.76 -12.74 13.92
N GLY A 24 -11.81 -13.26 13.28
CA GLY A 24 -12.59 -12.52 12.29
C GLY A 24 -11.80 -12.17 11.04
N LEU A 25 -10.83 -13.00 10.66
CA LEU A 25 -9.95 -12.81 9.52
C LEU A 25 -10.34 -13.71 8.36
N GLU A 26 -10.27 -13.13 7.16
CA GLU A 26 -10.38 -13.83 5.89
C GLU A 26 -9.10 -13.60 5.08
N VAL A 27 -8.71 -14.62 4.30
CA VAL A 27 -7.64 -14.52 3.30
C VAL A 27 -8.29 -14.42 1.93
N ILE A 28 -8.13 -13.27 1.28
CA ILE A 28 -8.75 -12.98 -0.01
C ILE A 28 -7.68 -12.91 -1.09
N GLU A 29 -7.81 -13.72 -2.14
CA GLU A 29 -6.95 -13.61 -3.31
C GLU A 29 -7.32 -12.39 -4.15
N VAL A 30 -6.30 -11.63 -4.57
CA VAL A 30 -6.45 -10.34 -5.26
C VAL A 30 -5.43 -10.17 -6.37
N ASP A 31 -5.79 -9.43 -7.43
CA ASP A 31 -4.94 -9.20 -8.60
C ASP A 31 -3.90 -8.09 -8.41
N ARG A 32 -3.12 -8.18 -7.32
CA ARG A 32 -1.91 -7.36 -7.09
C ARG A 32 -0.66 -8.20 -7.14
N GLY A 33 0.48 -7.55 -7.38
CA GLY A 33 1.78 -8.15 -7.13
C GLY A 33 2.01 -8.47 -5.64
N GLY A 34 3.01 -9.31 -5.38
CA GLY A 34 3.43 -9.72 -4.03
C GLY A 34 2.63 -10.89 -3.48
N ASP A 35 2.95 -11.25 -2.24
CA ASP A 35 2.38 -12.39 -1.49
C ASP A 35 1.27 -11.92 -0.54
N VAL A 36 1.08 -12.59 0.59
CA VAL A 36 0.17 -12.25 1.67
C VAL A 36 0.61 -10.99 2.42
N THR A 37 -0.37 -10.17 2.79
CA THR A 37 -0.21 -9.04 3.72
C THR A 37 -1.47 -8.82 4.54
N TYR A 38 -1.32 -8.08 5.64
CA TYR A 38 -2.43 -7.61 6.47
C TYR A 38 -2.83 -6.18 6.13
N HIS A 39 -4.14 -5.95 6.15
CA HIS A 39 -4.79 -4.65 6.13
C HIS A 39 -5.78 -4.53 7.30
N GLY A 40 -5.63 -3.51 8.13
CA GLY A 40 -6.56 -3.22 9.21
C GLY A 40 -6.32 -1.87 9.89
N PRO A 41 -7.04 -1.59 11.00
CA PRO A 41 -6.91 -0.35 11.74
C PRO A 41 -5.44 -0.03 12.09
N GLY A 42 -5.08 1.26 12.00
CA GLY A 42 -3.71 1.72 12.23
C GLY A 42 -2.79 1.64 11.01
N GLN A 43 -3.29 1.20 9.85
CA GLN A 43 -2.62 1.36 8.56
C GLN A 43 -3.28 2.43 7.70
N LEU A 44 -2.46 3.23 7.03
CA LEU A 44 -2.91 4.09 5.93
C LEU A 44 -2.75 3.32 4.61
N VAL A 45 -3.88 2.97 3.99
CA VAL A 45 -3.90 2.29 2.69
C VAL A 45 -4.24 3.30 1.61
N GLY A 46 -3.44 3.34 0.54
CA GLY A 46 -3.65 4.22 -0.61
C GLY A 46 -3.75 3.43 -1.89
N TYR A 47 -4.78 3.72 -2.70
CA TYR A 47 -5.00 3.12 -4.01
C TYR A 47 -5.02 4.17 -5.12
N PRO A 48 -3.86 4.63 -5.61
CA PRO A 48 -3.84 5.55 -6.73
C PRO A 48 -4.26 4.83 -8.01
N VAL A 49 -5.42 5.21 -8.55
CA VAL A 49 -5.97 4.69 -9.79
C VAL A 49 -5.62 5.64 -10.92
N LEU A 50 -4.49 5.40 -11.57
CA LEU A 50 -3.89 6.31 -12.56
C LEU A 50 -3.75 5.65 -13.93
N ASP A 51 -3.96 6.40 -15.01
CA ASP A 51 -3.52 6.01 -16.36
C ASP A 51 -2.00 6.17 -16.47
N LEU A 52 -1.29 5.04 -16.47
CA LEU A 52 0.16 4.95 -16.50
C LEU A 52 0.75 5.26 -17.88
N LYS A 53 -0.07 5.48 -18.92
CA LYS A 53 0.42 6.02 -20.20
C LYS A 53 1.08 7.38 -20.03
N GLY A 54 0.54 8.21 -19.13
CA GLY A 54 1.13 9.50 -18.77
C GLY A 54 2.41 9.39 -17.93
N TYR A 55 2.77 8.19 -17.48
CA TYR A 55 3.91 7.91 -16.60
C TYR A 55 4.92 6.96 -17.26
N GLY A 56 5.03 7.00 -18.59
CA GLY A 56 6.03 6.25 -19.35
C GLY A 56 5.74 4.76 -19.50
N GLN A 57 4.57 4.27 -19.06
CA GLN A 57 4.19 2.85 -19.14
C GLN A 57 5.21 1.90 -18.48
N ASP A 58 5.82 2.36 -17.39
CA ASP A 58 6.82 1.60 -16.65
C ASP A 58 6.33 1.33 -15.22
N LEU A 59 6.07 0.05 -14.93
CA LEU A 59 5.58 -0.39 -13.62
C LEU A 59 6.65 -0.29 -12.53
N HIS A 60 7.92 -0.47 -12.88
CA HIS A 60 9.02 -0.32 -11.95
C HIS A 60 9.19 1.15 -11.57
N HIS A 61 9.13 2.05 -12.57
CA HIS A 61 9.14 3.49 -12.32
C HIS A 61 7.94 3.92 -11.46
N TYR A 62 6.73 3.47 -11.79
CA TYR A 62 5.53 3.77 -10.99
C TYR A 62 5.66 3.28 -9.55
N SER A 63 6.09 2.03 -9.33
CA SER A 63 6.34 1.49 -7.98
C SER A 63 7.39 2.32 -7.24
N TRP A 64 8.46 2.73 -7.93
CA TRP A 64 9.52 3.57 -7.36
C TRP A 64 8.98 4.94 -6.92
N MET A 65 8.07 5.54 -7.69
CA MET A 65 7.42 6.80 -7.33
C MET A 65 6.55 6.65 -6.09
N LEU A 66 5.81 5.54 -5.95
CA LEU A 66 5.04 5.26 -4.71
C LEU A 66 5.95 5.12 -3.49
N GLU A 67 7.09 4.42 -3.63
CA GLU A 67 8.11 4.36 -2.57
C GLU A 67 8.62 5.77 -2.22
N GLU A 68 8.82 6.63 -3.23
CA GLU A 68 9.32 7.99 -3.03
C GLU A 68 8.35 8.85 -2.22
N VAL A 69 7.05 8.76 -2.53
CA VAL A 69 5.99 9.45 -1.77
C VAL A 69 6.06 9.07 -0.30
N ILE A 70 6.16 7.78 0.00
CA ILE A 70 6.19 7.27 1.37
C ILE A 70 7.49 7.68 2.07
N ILE A 71 8.64 7.56 1.41
CA ILE A 71 9.94 7.97 1.97
C ILE A 71 9.93 9.46 2.33
N ARG A 72 9.44 10.32 1.42
CA ARG A 72 9.32 11.76 1.68
C ARG A 72 8.34 12.07 2.80
N THR A 73 7.27 11.27 2.92
CA THR A 73 6.27 11.42 4.00
C THR A 73 6.90 11.08 5.35
N LEU A 74 7.59 9.95 5.45
CA LEU A 74 8.28 9.50 6.66
C LEU A 74 9.37 10.48 7.11
N ALA A 75 10.08 11.08 6.16
CA ALA A 75 11.08 12.11 6.45
C ALA A 75 10.49 13.32 7.21
N LYS A 76 9.19 13.65 7.03
CA LYS A 76 8.52 14.72 7.80
C LYS A 76 8.36 14.40 9.28
N TYR A 77 8.47 13.13 9.65
CA TYR A 77 8.44 12.65 11.03
C TYR A 77 9.83 12.31 11.56
N GLY A 78 10.90 12.64 10.82
CA GLY A 78 12.28 12.28 11.19
C GLY A 78 12.61 10.79 11.06
N ILE A 79 11.74 10.00 10.43
CA ILE A 79 11.98 8.57 10.19
C ILE A 79 12.84 8.44 8.94
N ARG A 80 14.06 7.90 9.11
CA ARG A 80 14.94 7.58 7.99
C ARG A 80 14.49 6.28 7.36
N SER A 81 14.11 6.33 6.08
CA SER A 81 13.67 5.17 5.32
C SER A 81 14.38 5.07 3.97
N PHE A 82 14.40 3.86 3.41
CA PHE A 82 15.10 3.54 2.17
C PHE A 82 14.38 2.44 1.38
N ARG A 83 14.84 2.23 0.15
CA ARG A 83 14.47 1.09 -0.70
C ARG A 83 15.52 0.01 -0.51
N GLU A 84 15.08 -1.23 -0.41
CA GLU A 84 15.96 -2.39 -0.32
C GLU A 84 15.98 -3.09 -1.68
N THR A 85 17.17 -3.27 -2.26
CA THR A 85 17.31 -3.88 -3.59
C THR A 85 16.70 -5.28 -3.60
N GLY A 86 15.79 -5.52 -4.55
CA GLY A 86 15.09 -6.80 -4.71
C GLY A 86 13.90 -7.00 -3.78
N LEU A 87 13.64 -6.09 -2.83
CA LEU A 87 12.53 -6.19 -1.88
C LEU A 87 11.62 -4.95 -1.95
N THR A 88 10.58 -5.03 -2.78
CA THR A 88 9.59 -3.96 -3.00
C THR A 88 8.97 -3.44 -1.70
N GLY A 89 8.82 -2.13 -1.59
CA GLY A 89 8.27 -1.44 -0.43
C GLY A 89 9.30 -0.53 0.25
N VAL A 90 8.90 0.07 1.37
CA VAL A 90 9.75 1.01 2.09
C VAL A 90 10.24 0.40 3.40
N TRP A 91 11.53 0.53 3.64
CA TRP A 91 12.27 -0.10 4.71
C TRP A 91 12.92 0.93 5.62
N THR A 92 13.17 0.53 6.85
CA THR A 92 13.88 1.28 7.90
C THR A 92 14.88 0.37 8.57
N GLU A 93 15.68 0.90 9.50
CA GLU A 93 16.55 0.09 10.35
C GLU A 93 15.78 -0.88 11.26
N LYS A 94 14.48 -0.61 11.51
CA LYS A 94 13.61 -1.47 12.34
C LYS A 94 12.80 -2.48 11.54
N GLY A 95 12.84 -2.44 10.20
CA GLY A 95 12.09 -3.34 9.34
C GLY A 95 11.27 -2.64 8.26
N LYS A 96 10.40 -3.42 7.60
CA LYS A 96 9.52 -2.94 6.53
C LYS A 96 8.39 -2.11 7.11
N ILE A 97 8.33 -0.83 6.76
CA ILE A 97 7.31 0.09 7.29
C ILE A 97 6.14 0.29 6.33
N ALA A 98 6.35 0.05 5.03
CA ALA A 98 5.28 0.06 4.04
C ALA A 98 5.41 -1.07 3.01
N ALA A 99 4.28 -1.68 2.68
CA ALA A 99 4.16 -2.63 1.59
C ALA A 99 3.60 -1.92 0.34
N ILE A 100 4.07 -2.34 -0.83
CA ILE A 100 3.57 -1.88 -2.12
C ILE A 100 3.23 -3.12 -2.94
N GLY A 101 2.01 -3.15 -3.45
CA GLY A 101 1.47 -4.21 -4.28
C GLY A 101 0.53 -3.59 -5.29
N ILE A 102 1.00 -3.44 -6.51
CA ILE A 102 0.26 -2.83 -7.62
C ILE A 102 -0.30 -3.91 -8.56
N GLY A 103 -1.47 -3.65 -9.11
CA GLY A 103 -2.01 -4.34 -10.28
C GLY A 103 -2.22 -3.33 -11.42
N VAL A 104 -2.31 -3.81 -12.65
CA VAL A 104 -2.55 -2.94 -13.82
C VAL A 104 -3.47 -3.62 -14.81
N ARG A 105 -4.47 -2.88 -15.28
CA ARG A 105 -5.39 -3.30 -16.35
C ARG A 105 -5.49 -2.20 -17.39
N ASN A 106 -5.18 -2.50 -18.65
CA ASN A 106 -5.18 -1.52 -19.75
C ASN A 106 -4.35 -0.25 -19.44
N TRP A 107 -3.22 -0.42 -18.76
CA TRP A 107 -2.37 0.66 -18.25
C TRP A 107 -3.00 1.56 -17.17
N VAL A 108 -4.19 1.22 -16.66
CA VAL A 108 -4.73 1.84 -15.45
C VAL A 108 -4.29 1.03 -14.24
N SER A 109 -3.67 1.69 -13.27
CA SER A 109 -3.24 1.08 -12.01
C SER A 109 -4.43 0.77 -11.09
N ILE A 110 -4.32 -0.33 -10.37
CA ILE A 110 -5.21 -0.76 -9.30
C ILE A 110 -4.36 -1.21 -8.10
N HIS A 111 -4.97 -1.29 -6.92
CA HIS A 111 -4.26 -1.46 -5.65
C HIS A 111 -3.26 -0.31 -5.42
N GLY A 112 -2.14 -0.54 -4.72
CA GLY A 112 -1.25 0.55 -4.33
C GLY A 112 -0.34 0.16 -3.17
N PHE A 113 -0.50 0.86 -2.05
CA PHE A 113 0.40 0.71 -0.89
C PHE A 113 -0.34 0.69 0.43
N SER A 114 0.34 0.21 1.47
CA SER A 114 -0.08 0.31 2.87
C SER A 114 1.09 0.75 3.74
N LEU A 115 0.93 1.85 4.47
CA LEU A 115 1.89 2.38 5.42
C LEU A 115 1.45 2.04 6.86
N ASN A 116 2.33 1.45 7.64
CA ASN A 116 2.07 1.07 9.02
C ASN A 116 2.30 2.26 9.97
N ILE A 117 1.22 2.82 10.51
CA ILE A 117 1.31 3.90 11.49
C ILE A 117 1.37 3.28 12.89
N ASN A 118 0.32 2.56 13.27
CA ASN A 118 0.22 1.86 14.55
C ASN A 118 -0.73 0.65 14.51
N PRO A 119 -0.64 -0.26 13.51
CA PRO A 119 -1.48 -1.45 13.50
C PRO A 119 -1.19 -2.37 14.68
N ASP A 120 -2.16 -3.23 15.00
CA ASP A 120 -1.93 -4.34 15.91
C ASP A 120 -1.02 -5.38 15.23
N MET A 121 0.19 -5.53 15.78
CA MET A 121 1.24 -6.40 15.24
C MET A 121 0.95 -7.88 15.47
N TRP A 122 -0.04 -8.23 16.31
CA TRP A 122 -0.49 -9.61 16.46
C TRP A 122 -0.95 -10.19 15.13
N TYR A 123 -1.65 -9.42 14.30
CA TYR A 123 -2.09 -9.88 12.96
C TYR A 123 -0.90 -10.22 12.05
N PHE A 124 0.18 -9.43 12.08
CA PHE A 124 1.38 -9.76 11.30
C PHE A 124 2.08 -11.03 11.79
N SER A 125 1.95 -11.39 13.08
CA SER A 125 2.57 -12.60 13.64
C SER A 125 1.98 -13.91 13.08
N LEU A 126 0.77 -13.83 12.51
CA LEU A 126 0.01 -14.93 11.93
C LEU A 126 0.36 -15.22 10.46
N ILE A 127 1.24 -14.43 9.85
CA ILE A 127 1.67 -14.57 8.45
C ILE A 127 3.18 -14.41 8.32
N ASN A 128 3.73 -14.84 7.18
CA ASN A 128 5.05 -14.45 6.70
C ASN A 128 4.86 -13.38 5.61
N PRO A 129 4.83 -12.09 5.96
CA PRO A 129 4.43 -11.04 5.04
C PRO A 129 5.42 -10.95 3.86
N CYS A 130 4.87 -10.86 2.64
CA CYS A 130 5.66 -10.82 1.40
C CYS A 130 6.59 -12.05 1.20
N GLY A 131 6.36 -13.17 1.90
CA GLY A 131 7.24 -14.35 1.86
C GLY A 131 8.63 -14.14 2.51
N ILE A 132 8.81 -13.04 3.24
CA ILE A 132 10.08 -12.68 3.87
C ILE A 132 10.04 -13.12 5.33
N THR A 133 10.76 -14.19 5.65
CA THR A 133 10.77 -14.78 7.01
C THR A 133 11.81 -14.15 7.94
N ASN A 134 12.85 -13.53 7.38
CA ASN A 134 14.03 -13.06 8.14
C ASN A 134 14.10 -11.53 8.32
N ARG A 135 13.01 -10.80 8.07
CA ARG A 135 13.00 -9.35 8.30
C ARG A 135 11.72 -8.89 9.02
N PRO A 136 11.85 -8.06 10.07
CA PRO A 136 10.70 -7.57 10.81
C PRO A 136 9.85 -6.59 9.99
N VAL A 137 8.58 -6.45 10.41
CA VAL A 137 7.69 -5.36 10.02
C VAL A 137 7.81 -4.26 11.07
N ALA A 138 7.91 -3.02 10.62
CA ALA A 138 7.98 -1.83 11.44
C ALA A 138 6.72 -0.96 11.29
N THR A 139 6.53 -0.06 12.23
CA THR A 139 5.44 0.91 12.32
C THR A 139 6.01 2.28 12.67
N MET A 140 5.27 3.36 12.42
CA MET A 140 5.68 4.70 12.90
C MET A 140 5.74 4.77 14.43
N ARG A 141 4.88 4.01 15.14
CA ARG A 141 4.91 3.91 16.60
C ARG A 141 6.23 3.35 17.14
N ASP A 142 6.91 2.46 16.40
CA ASP A 142 8.22 1.94 16.81
C ASP A 142 9.28 3.05 16.91
N PHE A 143 9.06 4.19 16.25
CA PHE A 143 9.91 5.37 16.30
C PHE A 143 9.45 6.42 17.31
N GLY A 144 8.47 6.09 18.16
CA GLY A 144 7.90 7.00 19.15
C GLY A 144 6.97 8.05 18.54
N ILE A 145 6.51 7.86 17.30
CA ILE A 145 5.56 8.77 16.66
C ILE A 145 4.14 8.37 17.04
N ASP A 146 3.46 9.26 17.75
CA ASP A 146 2.03 9.13 18.05
C ASP A 146 1.26 10.15 17.21
N THR A 147 0.59 9.67 16.16
CA THR A 147 -0.11 10.50 15.17
C THR A 147 -1.36 9.78 14.67
N SER A 148 -2.28 10.53 14.08
CA SER A 148 -3.50 9.99 13.49
C SER A 148 -3.30 9.59 12.02
N LEU A 149 -4.17 8.71 11.53
CA LEU A 149 -4.21 8.38 10.09
C LEU A 149 -4.42 9.62 9.23
N ASP A 150 -5.24 10.56 9.69
CA ASP A 150 -5.60 11.76 8.92
C ASP A 150 -4.44 12.76 8.83
N GLU A 151 -3.63 12.92 9.89
CA GLU A 151 -2.44 13.76 9.81
C GLU A 151 -1.43 13.19 8.82
N VAL A 152 -1.18 11.88 8.88
CA VAL A 152 -0.29 11.19 7.94
C VAL A 152 -0.84 11.27 6.53
N ARG A 153 -2.16 11.11 6.34
CA ARG A 153 -2.83 11.28 5.04
C ARG A 153 -2.55 12.66 4.44
N GLY A 154 -2.76 13.74 5.20
CA GLY A 154 -2.53 15.09 4.69
C GLY A 154 -1.08 15.34 4.26
N LYS A 155 -0.10 14.85 5.03
CA LYS A 155 1.32 14.95 4.63
C LYS A 155 1.63 14.08 3.40
N LEU A 156 1.02 12.89 3.32
CA LEU A 156 1.18 11.96 2.21
C LEU A 156 0.63 12.55 0.92
N GLU A 157 -0.57 13.14 0.94
CA GLU A 157 -1.19 13.81 -0.20
C GLU A 157 -0.29 14.91 -0.78
N GLN A 158 0.33 15.73 0.09
CA GLN A 158 1.30 16.74 -0.34
C GLN A 158 2.52 16.11 -1.04
N GLN A 159 3.06 15.01 -0.50
CA GLN A 159 4.19 14.33 -1.14
C GLN A 159 3.79 13.63 -2.43
N PHE A 160 2.56 13.10 -2.49
CA PHE A 160 2.00 12.50 -3.69
C PHE A 160 1.91 13.52 -4.82
N SER A 161 1.29 14.67 -4.56
CA SER A 161 1.24 15.79 -5.50
C SER A 161 2.62 16.20 -6.00
N ALA A 162 3.61 16.29 -5.11
CA ALA A 162 4.97 16.70 -5.47
C ALA A 162 5.72 15.65 -6.31
N VAL A 163 5.59 14.36 -6.00
CA VAL A 163 6.29 13.29 -6.72
C VAL A 163 5.65 13.01 -8.08
N PHE A 164 4.32 12.96 -8.12
CA PHE A 164 3.57 12.69 -9.35
C PHE A 164 3.34 13.93 -10.20
N ASN A 165 3.69 15.12 -9.69
CA ASN A 165 3.43 16.42 -10.33
C ASN A 165 1.95 16.59 -10.71
N VAL A 166 1.07 16.33 -9.73
CA VAL A 166 -0.39 16.41 -9.89
C VAL A 166 -0.99 17.28 -8.79
N GLN A 167 -2.12 17.89 -9.09
CA GLN A 167 -2.97 18.51 -8.07
C GLN A 167 -4.00 17.49 -7.60
N LEU A 168 -4.05 17.23 -6.30
CA LEU A 168 -5.12 16.46 -5.69
C LEU A 168 -6.30 17.39 -5.40
N LEU A 169 -7.46 17.03 -5.91
CA LEU A 169 -8.72 17.72 -5.65
C LEU A 169 -9.62 16.78 -4.85
N PRO A 170 -10.39 17.31 -3.87
CA PRO A 170 -11.44 16.54 -3.23
C PRO A 170 -12.40 16.02 -4.29
N VAL A 171 -12.77 14.75 -4.19
CA VAL A 171 -13.82 14.19 -5.04
C VAL A 171 -15.15 14.82 -4.59
N GLN A 172 -15.79 15.55 -5.47
CA GLN A 172 -17.19 15.96 -5.30
C GLN A 172 -18.07 14.81 -5.82
N GLU A 173 -19.19 14.52 -5.15
CA GLU A 173 -20.02 13.34 -5.46
C GLU A 173 -20.53 13.34 -6.91
N ASP A 174 -20.83 14.51 -7.46
CA ASP A 174 -21.23 14.77 -8.84
C ASP A 174 -20.12 14.50 -9.88
N CYS A 175 -18.84 14.66 -9.51
CA CYS A 175 -17.71 14.38 -10.39
C CYS A 175 -17.53 12.87 -10.68
N VAL A 176 -17.97 12.00 -9.76
CA VAL A 176 -17.80 10.54 -9.91
C VAL A 176 -18.72 10.01 -11.01
N ASP A 177 -19.97 10.48 -11.05
CA ASP A 177 -20.94 10.08 -12.06
C ASP A 177 -20.55 10.57 -13.46
N GLU A 178 -19.96 11.76 -13.59
CA GLU A 178 -19.42 12.25 -14.86
C GLU A 178 -18.22 11.42 -15.34
N LEU A 179 -17.31 11.02 -14.44
CA LEU A 179 -16.16 10.18 -14.78
C LEU A 179 -16.57 8.76 -15.18
N ILE A 180 -17.62 8.21 -14.57
CA ILE A 180 -18.17 6.89 -14.92
C ILE A 180 -18.92 6.95 -16.26
N SER A 181 -19.73 8.00 -16.49
CA SER A 181 -20.56 8.14 -17.70
C SER A 181 -19.77 8.52 -18.97
N ALA A 182 -18.67 9.27 -18.84
CA ALA A 182 -17.79 9.61 -19.96
C ALA A 182 -17.11 8.38 -20.60
N ARG A 183 -16.96 7.27 -19.86
CA ARG A 183 -16.40 6.02 -20.39
C ARG A 183 -17.41 5.16 -21.14
N THR A 184 -18.71 5.33 -20.90
CA THR A 184 -19.77 4.57 -21.60
C THR A 184 -19.98 5.04 -23.03
N HIS A 185 -19.53 6.26 -23.37
CA HIS A 185 -19.74 6.88 -24.69
C HIS A 185 -18.53 6.80 -25.62
N ALA A 186 -17.43 6.20 -25.18
CA ALA A 186 -16.20 6.02 -25.97
C ALA A 186 -16.04 4.60 -26.55
N VAL A 187 -17.12 3.82 -26.61
CA VAL A 187 -17.19 2.55 -27.34
C VAL A 187 -18.19 2.74 -28.48
N GLY A 188 -17.67 3.22 -29.61
CA GLY A 188 -18.33 3.28 -30.92
C GLY A 188 -17.30 2.96 -31.99
#